data_AF-A0A7Y7WRD3-F1
#
_entry.id   AF-A0A7Y7WRD3-F1
#
_cell.length_a   1.000
_cell.length_b   1.000
_cell.length_c   1.000
_cell.angle_alpha   90.00
_cell.angle_beta   90.00
_cell.angle_gamma   90.00
#
_symmetry.space_group_name_H-M   'P 1'
#
loop_
_entity.id
_entity.type
_entity.pdbx_description
1 polymer ?
#
loop_
_entity_poly.entity_id
_entity_poly.type
_entity_poly.pdbx_seq_one_letter_code
_entity_poly.pdbx_strand_id
1 'polypeptide(L)' 'MPVTIIGFHQDEDGHWVAELSCGHTQHLRHQPPWQSRAWVLDPVRRAEKIAQGFECGWCARGSVNDNLGD' A
#
# COMPACT_ATOMS: atom_id res chain seq x y z
N MET A 1 8.48 9.86 -5.63
CA MET A 1 8.11 9.22 -6.91
C MET A 1 6.78 8.50 -6.71
N PRO A 2 5.77 8.75 -7.57
CA PRO A 2 4.52 8.01 -7.48
C PRO A 2 4.79 6.56 -7.87
N VAL A 3 4.44 5.63 -6.99
CA VAL A 3 4.46 4.21 -7.31
C VAL A 3 3.06 3.82 -7.76
N THR A 4 2.93 2.73 -8.49
CA THR A 4 1.64 2.24 -8.96
C THR A 4 1.32 0.92 -8.29
N ILE A 5 0.04 0.65 -8.05
CA ILE A 5 -0.38 -0.66 -7.59
C ILE A 5 -0.28 -1.65 -8.75
N ILE A 6 0.43 -2.75 -8.56
CA ILE A 6 0.59 -3.81 -9.55
C ILE A 6 -0.28 -5.04 -9.25
N GLY A 7 -0.72 -5.18 -7.99
CA GLY A 7 -1.51 -6.32 -7.56
C GLY A 7 -2.05 -6.16 -6.14
N PHE A 8 -2.87 -7.13 -5.75
CA PHE A 8 -3.38 -7.25 -4.39
C PHE A 8 -3.46 -8.72 -4.00
N HIS A 9 -3.12 -9.01 -2.74
CA HIS A 9 -3.36 -10.30 -2.13
C HIS A 9 -3.90 -10.12 -0.71
N GLN A 10 -4.35 -11.21 -0.10
CA GLN A 10 -4.66 -11.24 1.32
C GLN A 10 -3.52 -11.91 2.07
N ASP A 11 -3.18 -11.37 3.22
CA ASP A 11 -2.27 -11.98 4.17
C ASP A 11 -2.96 -13.10 4.97
N GLU A 12 -2.22 -13.82 5.80
CA GLU A 12 -2.72 -14.93 6.63
C GLU A 12 -3.90 -14.55 7.53
N ASP A 13 -3.97 -13.29 7.98
CA ASP A 13 -5.06 -12.74 8.79
C ASP A 13 -6.25 -12.23 7.95
N GLY A 14 -6.23 -12.45 6.62
CA GLY A 14 -7.27 -12.00 5.69
C GLY A 14 -7.23 -10.51 5.34
N HIS A 15 -6.19 -9.80 5.79
CA HIS A 15 -5.97 -8.39 5.50
C HIS A 15 -5.49 -8.18 4.06
N TRP A 16 -6.06 -7.19 3.37
CA TRP A 16 -5.64 -6.83 2.01
C TRP A 16 -4.26 -6.14 2.02
N VAL A 17 -3.39 -6.60 1.14
CA VAL A 17 -2.06 -6.08 0.89
C VAL A 17 -1.98 -5.66 -0.56
N ALA A 18 -1.60 -4.40 -0.80
CA ALA A 18 -1.31 -3.91 -2.14
C ALA A 18 0.17 -4.15 -2.47
N GLU A 19 0.43 -4.74 -3.63
CA GLU A 19 1.76 -4.85 -4.22
C GLU A 19 2.02 -3.63 -5.07
N LEU A 20 3.18 -2.99 -4.86
CA LEU A 20 3.53 -1.73 -5.52
C LEU A 20 4.68 -1.94 -6.49
N SER A 21 4.72 -1.13 -7.56
CA SER A 21 5.77 -1.20 -8.60
C SER A 21 7.18 -0.91 -8.09
N CYS A 22 7.32 -0.32 -6.91
CA CYS A 22 8.61 -0.14 -6.25
C CYS A 22 9.14 -1.41 -5.54
N GLY A 23 8.41 -2.52 -5.59
CA GLY A 23 8.76 -3.78 -4.92
C GLY A 23 8.34 -3.84 -3.44
N HIS A 24 7.80 -2.76 -2.88
CA HIS A 24 7.23 -2.77 -1.53
C HIS A 24 5.76 -3.19 -1.53
N THR A 25 5.30 -3.68 -0.39
CA THR A 25 3.89 -3.96 -0.13
C THR A 25 3.32 -2.98 0.89
N GLN A 26 2.02 -2.67 0.77
CA GLN A 26 1.31 -1.83 1.71
C GLN A 26 0.04 -2.53 2.22
N HIS A 27 -0.03 -2.72 3.54
CA HIS A 27 -1.25 -3.15 4.20
C HIS A 27 -2.36 -2.10 4.06
N LEU A 28 -3.49 -2.54 3.52
CA LEU A 28 -4.70 -1.74 3.34
C LEU A 28 -5.73 -2.10 4.41
N ARG A 29 -5.45 -1.68 5.65
CA ARG A 29 -6.38 -1.88 6.75
C ARG A 29 -7.54 -0.88 6.65
N HIS A 30 -8.77 -1.37 6.82
CA HIS A 30 -9.95 -0.53 6.99
C HIS A 30 -10.25 -0.41 8.48
N GLN A 31 -9.91 0.72 9.09
CA GLN A 31 -10.11 0.98 10.52
C GLN A 31 -10.90 2.27 10.74
N PRO A 32 -12.20 2.32 10.38
CA PRO A 32 -13.04 3.46 10.71
C PRO A 32 -13.14 3.58 12.25
N PRO A 33 -13.09 4.79 12.83
CA PRO A 33 -13.11 6.11 12.17
C PRO A 33 -11.74 6.63 11.67
N TRP A 34 -10.64 5.96 11.98
CA TRP A 34 -9.28 6.45 11.78
C TRP A 34 -8.73 6.29 10.35
N GLN A 35 -9.18 5.27 9.61
CA GLN A 35 -8.84 5.03 8.20
C GLN A 35 -10.03 4.45 7.43
N SER A 36 -10.63 5.27 6.58
CA SER A 36 -11.68 4.85 5.64
C SER A 36 -11.11 4.49 4.27
N ARG A 37 -11.01 3.19 4.01
CA ARG A 37 -10.61 2.58 2.73
C ARG A 37 -11.67 1.59 2.27
N ALA A 38 -12.94 2.00 2.26
CA ALA A 38 -14.06 1.12 1.90
C ALA A 38 -13.92 0.46 0.52
N TRP A 39 -13.20 1.09 -0.41
CA TRP A 39 -12.91 0.53 -1.73
C TRP A 39 -12.07 -0.75 -1.70
N VAL A 40 -11.31 -1.03 -0.62
CA VAL A 40 -10.49 -2.25 -0.53
C VAL A 40 -11.34 -3.51 -0.38
N LEU A 41 -12.52 -3.36 0.23
CA LEU A 41 -13.47 -4.43 0.48
C LEU A 41 -14.25 -4.82 -0.78
N ASP A 42 -14.34 -3.90 -1.74
CA ASP A 42 -15.03 -4.13 -3.01
C ASP A 42 -14.02 -4.57 -4.09
N PRO A 43 -14.15 -5.78 -4.65
CA PRO A 43 -13.17 -6.30 -5.60
C PRO A 43 -13.13 -5.50 -6.91
N VAL A 44 -14.26 -4.91 -7.33
CA VAL A 44 -14.33 -4.09 -8.55
C VAL A 44 -13.56 -2.79 -8.34
N ARG A 45 -13.87 -2.07 -7.25
CA ARG A 45 -13.17 -0.82 -6.91
C ARG A 45 -11.70 -1.03 -6.63
N ARG A 46 -11.33 -2.17 -6.04
CA ARG A 46 -9.92 -2.52 -5.85
C ARG A 46 -9.22 -2.76 -7.18
N ALA A 47 -9.83 -3.50 -8.11
CA ALA A 47 -9.27 -3.70 -9.44
C ALA A 47 -9.10 -2.38 -10.19
N GLU A 48 -10.02 -1.42 -10.04
CA GLU A 48 -9.88 -0.08 -10.61
C GLU A 48 -8.63 0.65 -10.12
N LYS A 49 -8.14 0.35 -8.91
CA LYS A 49 -6.93 0.95 -8.34
C LYS A 49 -5.62 0.37 -8.87
N ILE A 50 -5.67 -0.74 -9.60
CA ILE A 50 -4.48 -1.28 -10.29
C ILE A 50 -4.01 -0.24 -11.32
N ALA A 51 -2.69 -0.11 -11.45
CA ALA A 51 -2.00 0.90 -12.27
C ALA A 51 -2.24 2.37 -11.87
N GLN A 52 -3.04 2.65 -10.83
CA GLN A 52 -3.17 4.01 -10.29
C GLN A 52 -1.98 4.35 -9.37
N GLY A 53 -1.65 5.65 -9.32
CA GLY A 53 -0.67 6.20 -8.40
C GLY A 53 -1.06 5.95 -6.95
N PHE A 54 -0.10 5.50 -6.16
CA PHE A 54 -0.27 5.14 -4.76
C PHE A 54 0.92 5.65 -3.93
N GLU A 55 0.65 5.98 -2.68
CA GLU A 55 1.68 6.45 -1.75
C GLU A 55 2.31 5.26 -1.03
N CYS A 56 3.55 4.93 -1.42
CA CYS A 56 4.36 3.98 -0.68
C CYS A 56 4.99 4.68 0.53
N GLY A 57 4.59 4.28 1.74
CA GLY A 57 5.18 4.81 2.97
C GLY A 57 6.69 4.59 3.07
N TRP A 58 7.20 3.47 2.55
CA TRP A 58 8.64 3.19 2.52
C TRP A 58 9.40 4.10 1.56
N CYS A 59 8.91 4.28 0.33
CA CYS A 59 9.52 5.21 -0.63
C CYS A 59 9.40 6.68 -0.17
N ALA A 60 8.30 7.04 0.50
CA ALA A 60 8.15 8.36 1.12
C ALA A 60 9.16 8.59 2.26
N ARG A 61 9.50 7.52 2.99
CA ARG A 61 10.53 7.54 4.05
C ARG A 61 11.96 7.45 3.51
N GLY A 62 12.17 7.00 2.28
CA GLY A 62 13.47 6.83 1.61
C GLY A 62 14.31 8.10 1.38
N SER A 63 14.00 9.21 2.05
CA SER A 63 14.89 10.38 2.19
C SER A 63 15.41 10.55 3.62
N VAL A 64 15.39 9.50 4.46
CA VAL A 64 16.24 9.46 5.65
C VAL A 64 17.30 8.39 5.43
N ASN A 65 18.49 8.83 5.01
CA ASN A 65 19.70 8.04 5.13
C ASN A 65 19.95 7.87 6.63
N ASP A 66 19.63 6.69 7.15
CA ASP A 66 20.03 6.30 8.50
C ASP A 66 21.56 6.07 8.46
N ASN A 67 22.34 7.12 8.72
CA ASN A 67 23.74 6.97 9.10
C ASN A 67 23.77 6.58 10.57
N LEU A 68 23.52 5.31 10.88
CA LEU A 68 23.95 4.75 12.16
C LEU A 68 25.28 4.01 11.95
N GLY A 69 26.36 4.75 12.20
CA GLY A 69 27.71 4.23 12.32
C GLY A 69 28.54 5.18 13.17
N ASP A 70 28.61 4.90 14.47
CA ASP A 70 29.79 5.13 15.33
C ASP A 70 30.08 3.82 16.05
#